data_AF-A0A916IFX0-F1
#
_entry.id   AF-A0A916IFX0-F1
#
_cell.length_a   1.000
_cell.length_b   1.000
_cell.length_c   1.000
_cell.angle_alpha   90.00
_cell.angle_beta   90.00
_cell.angle_gamma   90.00
#
_symmetry.space_group_name_H-M   'P 1'
#
loop_
_entity.id
_entity.type
_entity.pdbx_description
1 polymer ?
#
loop_
_entity_poly.entity_id
_entity_poly.type
_entity_poly.pdbx_seq_one_letter_code
_entity_poly.pdbx_strand_id
1 'polypeptide(L)' 'AAGVKQDMSFITQQKGMFSYSGLNKEQMQRLRSEFGVYGVDSGRICVAALNSKNIDAVVSAIAKVA' A
#
# COMPACT_ATOMS: atom_id res chain seq x y z
N ALA A 1 -0.47 -12.68 7.68
CA ALA A 1 -0.94 -11.30 7.44
C ALA A 1 -0.24 -10.37 8.42
N ALA A 2 0.25 -9.21 7.98
CA ALA A 2 1.11 -8.31 8.75
C ALA A 2 0.41 -7.55 9.92
N GLY A 3 -0.64 -8.12 10.52
CA GLY A 3 -1.36 -7.52 11.66
C GLY A 3 -2.32 -6.37 11.31
N VAL A 4 -2.55 -6.12 10.01
CA VAL A 4 -3.50 -5.09 9.54
C VAL A 4 -4.93 -5.44 9.94
N LYS A 5 -5.62 -4.54 10.64
CA LYS A 5 -7.02 -4.70 11.09
C LYS A 5 -8.06 -4.30 10.04
N GLN A 6 -7.67 -3.56 9.02
CA GLN A 6 -8.54 -3.17 7.91
C GLN A 6 -8.69 -4.30 6.89
N ASP A 7 -9.89 -4.44 6.33
CA ASP A 7 -10.14 -5.36 5.22
C ASP A 7 -9.49 -4.82 3.94
N MET A 8 -8.57 -5.59 3.35
CA MET A 8 -7.90 -5.28 2.09
C MET A 8 -8.36 -6.18 0.93
N SER A 9 -9.49 -6.87 1.08
CA SER A 9 -10.10 -7.72 0.04
C SER A 9 -10.36 -6.98 -1.27
N PHE A 10 -10.53 -5.66 -1.24
CA PHE A 10 -10.73 -4.84 -2.45
C PHE A 10 -9.53 -4.88 -3.42
N ILE A 11 -8.30 -5.14 -2.94
CA ILE A 11 -7.11 -5.17 -3.80
C ILE A 11 -7.20 -6.31 -4.82
N THR A 12 -7.80 -7.44 -4.44
CA THR A 12 -7.92 -8.62 -5.31
C THR A 12 -9.12 -8.54 -6.26
N GLN A 13 -10.12 -7.73 -5.94
CA GLN A 13 -11.32 -7.53 -6.76
C GLN A 13 -11.15 -6.44 -7.81
N GLN A 14 -10.25 -5.48 -7.58
CA GLN A 14 -9.99 -4.38 -8.50
C GLN A 14 -9.27 -4.87 -9.77
N LYS A 15 -9.79 -4.49 -10.93
CA LYS A 15 -9.17 -4.76 -12.24
C LYS A 15 -8.39 -3.54 -12.70
N GLY A 16 -7.08 -3.68 -12.86
CA GLY A 16 -6.21 -2.64 -13.41
C GLY A 16 -4.83 -2.58 -12.75
N MET A 17 -4.00 -1.64 -13.21
CA MET A 17 -2.64 -1.44 -12.70
C MET A 17 -2.58 -0.68 -11.36
N PHE A 18 -3.70 -0.08 -10.95
CA PHE A 18 -3.78 0.78 -9.78
C PHE A 18 -4.82 0.29 -8.79
N SER A 19 -4.50 0.41 -7.50
CA SER A 19 -5.43 0.12 -6.41
C SER A 19 -5.50 1.29 -5.44
N TYR A 20 -6.65 1.51 -4.82
CA TYR A 20 -6.79 2.44 -3.70
C TYR A 20 -6.53 1.69 -2.40
N SER A 21 -5.42 2.00 -1.74
CA SER A 21 -4.98 1.31 -0.52
C SER A 21 -5.85 1.54 0.72
N GLY A 22 -6.77 2.51 0.68
CA GLY A 22 -7.54 2.95 1.85
C GLY A 22 -6.76 3.86 2.81
N LEU A 23 -5.50 4.19 2.48
CA LEU A 23 -4.66 5.08 3.27
C LEU A 23 -4.98 6.55 3.00
N ASN A 24 -4.96 7.36 4.06
CA ASN A 24 -5.09 8.81 3.97
C ASN A 24 -3.76 9.48 3.57
N LYS A 25 -3.79 10.81 3.39
CA LYS A 25 -2.63 11.59 2.94
C LYS A 25 -1.45 11.47 3.91
N GLU A 26 -1.70 11.58 5.21
CA GLU A 26 -0.66 11.51 6.24
C GLU A 26 0.03 10.13 6.23
N GLN A 27 -0.74 9.06 6.10
CA GLN A 27 -0.22 7.69 6.00
C GLN A 27 0.59 7.47 4.71
N MET A 28 0.14 8.03 3.59
CA MET A 28 0.90 7.99 2.33
C MET A 28 2.21 8.77 2.40
N GLN A 29 2.24 9.91 3.09
CA GLN A 29 3.48 10.66 3.31
C GLN A 29 4.45 9.89 4.21
N ARG A 30 3.97 9.22 5.26
CA ARG A 30 4.80 8.37 6.11
C ARG A 30 5.38 7.18 5.36
N LEU A 31 4.60 6.52 4.50
CA LEU A 31 5.11 5.48 3.59
C LEU A 31 6.28 5.97 2.73
N ARG A 32 6.16 7.20 2.23
CA ARG A 32 7.20 7.84 1.41
C ARG A 32 8.45 8.16 2.21
N SER A 33 8.32 8.81 3.37
CA SER A 33 9.45 9.29 4.16
C SER A 33 10.15 8.19 4.96
N GLU A 34 9.41 7.26 5.56
CA GLU A 34 9.94 6.25 6.47
C GLU A 34 10.35 4.96 5.74
N PHE A 35 9.68 4.61 4.63
CA PHE A 35 9.84 3.32 3.97
C PHE A 35 10.23 3.40 2.49
N GLY A 36 10.30 4.61 1.92
CA GLY A 36 10.64 4.81 0.51
C GLY A 36 9.60 4.22 -0.45
N VAL A 37 8.35 4.04 0.01
CA VAL A 37 7.25 3.54 -0.83
C VAL A 37 6.46 4.72 -1.36
N TYR A 38 6.47 4.89 -2.68
CA TYR A 38 5.85 6.05 -3.34
C TYR A 38 4.50 5.69 -3.94
N GLY A 39 3.50 6.52 -3.68
CA GLY A 39 2.19 6.50 -4.31
C GLY A 39 1.58 7.90 -4.34
N VAL A 40 0.35 8.01 -4.82
CA VAL A 40 -0.39 9.28 -4.87
C VAL A 40 -0.94 9.59 -3.47
N ASP A 41 -0.90 10.86 -3.07
CA ASP A 41 -1.43 11.35 -1.79
C ASP A 41 -2.92 11.00 -1.56
N SER A 42 -3.66 10.65 -2.61
CA SER A 42 -5.05 10.14 -2.54
C SER A 42 -5.16 8.66 -2.12
N GLY A 43 -4.06 8.01 -1.76
CA GLY A 43 -4.03 6.59 -1.40
C GLY A 43 -3.95 5.64 -2.60
N ARG A 44 -3.84 6.16 -3.83
CA ARG A 44 -3.70 5.35 -5.05
C ARG A 44 -2.27 4.83 -5.21
N ILE A 45 -2.13 3.50 -5.28
CA ILE A 45 -0.87 2.78 -5.42
C ILE A 45 -0.82 1.99 -6.75
N CYS A 46 0.38 1.83 -7.31
CA CYS A 46 0.59 1.02 -8.52
C CYS A 46 0.91 -0.42 -8.14
N VAL A 47 -0.04 -1.34 -8.36
CA VAL A 47 0.12 -2.76 -8.02
C VAL A 47 1.11 -3.45 -8.96
N ALA A 48 1.25 -2.96 -10.20
CA ALA A 48 2.21 -3.48 -11.18
C ALA A 48 3.68 -3.29 -10.77
N ALA A 49 3.97 -2.37 -9.84
CA ALA A 49 5.31 -2.19 -9.28
C ALA A 49 5.67 -3.24 -8.20
N LEU A 50 4.68 -4.02 -7.74
CA LEU A 50 4.87 -5.07 -6.75
C LEU A 50 5.31 -6.37 -7.43
N ASN A 51 6.30 -7.02 -6.84
CA ASN A 51 6.82 -8.31 -7.28
C ASN A 51 7.30 -9.12 -6.06
N SER A 52 7.61 -10.39 -6.27
CA SER A 52 7.98 -11.31 -5.19
C SER A 52 9.22 -10.90 -4.39
N LYS A 53 10.02 -9.94 -4.87
CA LYS A 53 11.20 -9.45 -4.15
C LYS A 53 10.91 -8.27 -3.22
N ASN A 54 9.84 -7.51 -3.47
CA ASN A 54 9.51 -6.30 -2.71
C ASN A 54 8.17 -6.36 -1.97
N ILE A 55 7.30 -7.32 -2.31
CA ILE A 55 5.94 -7.39 -1.79
C ILE A 55 5.91 -7.47 -0.26
N ASP A 56 6.78 -8.27 0.36
CA ASP A 56 6.82 -8.42 1.82
C ASP A 56 7.21 -7.13 2.54
N ALA A 57 8.18 -6.39 1.98
CA ALA A 57 8.62 -5.10 2.52
C ALA A 57 7.51 -4.05 2.39
N VAL A 58 6.84 -3.99 1.24
CA VAL A 58 5.73 -3.05 1.00
C VAL A 58 4.55 -3.35 1.91
N VAL A 59 4.15 -4.62 2.04
CA VAL A 59 3.06 -5.02 2.96
C VAL A 59 3.41 -4.69 4.41
N SER A 60 4.66 -4.91 4.83
CA SER A 60 5.12 -4.56 6.17
C SER A 60 5.12 -3.05 6.41
N ALA A 61 5.49 -2.25 5.41
CA ALA A 61 5.44 -0.80 5.48
C ALA A 61 4.01 -0.28 5.57
N ILE A 62 3.10 -0.80 4.74
CA ILE A 62 1.67 -0.47 4.80
C ILE A 62 1.12 -0.78 6.18
N ALA A 63 1.44 -1.95 6.75
CA ALA A 63 0.96 -2.33 8.08
C ALA A 63 1.46 -1.46 9.24
N LYS A 64 2.60 -0.78 9.08
CA LYS A 64 3.14 0.15 10.09
C LYS A 64 2.50 1.53 10.05
N VAL A 65 1.88 1.89 8.93
CA VAL A 65 1.23 3.19 8.75
C VAL A 65 -0.30 3.11 8.74
N ALA A 66 -0.87 1.95 8.41
CA ALA A 66 -2.31 1.66 8.45
C ALA A 66 -2.81 1.61 9.90
#